data_AF-A0A932JPY3-F1
#
_entry.id   AF-A0A932JPY3-F1
#
_cell.length_a   1.000
_cell.length_b   1.000
_cell.length_c   1.000
_cell.angle_alpha   90.00
_cell.angle_beta   90.00
_cell.angle_gamma   90.00
#
_symmetry.space_group_name_H-M   'P 1'
#
loop_
_entity.id
_entity.type
_entity.pdbx_description
1 polymer ?
#
loop_
_entity_poly.entity_id
_entity_poly.type
_entity_poly.pdbx_seq_one_letter_code
_entity_poly.pdbx_strand_id
1 'polypeptide(L)'
;MSEGATASLPPADGFARRHIGSGPEDQREMLAALGQPSLDALIEAAVPAPIRLRAPLALPAALSEAEALAELRRIASRNQVWRSYLGQ
;
A
#
# COMPACT_ATOMS: atom_id res chain seq x y z
N MET A 1 -20.09 -2.76 -30.88
CA MET A 1 -19.96 -4.16 -30.47
C MET A 1 -18.50 -4.43 -30.14
N SER A 2 -18.26 -5.08 -28.99
CA SER A 2 -16.97 -5.38 -28.36
C SER A 2 -16.32 -4.23 -27.55
N GLU A 3 -16.95 -3.89 -26.42
CA GLU A 3 -16.18 -3.47 -25.23
C GLU A 3 -15.61 -4.74 -24.61
N GLY A 4 -14.29 -4.92 -24.74
CA GLY A 4 -13.56 -5.96 -24.04
C GLY A 4 -13.54 -5.60 -22.56
N ALA A 5 -14.37 -6.28 -21.77
CA ALA A 5 -14.34 -6.23 -20.32
C ALA A 5 -12.92 -6.54 -19.84
N THR A 6 -12.18 -5.51 -19.42
CA THR A 6 -11.04 -5.69 -18.52
C THR A 6 -11.61 -6.20 -17.22
N ALA A 7 -11.72 -7.52 -17.10
CA ALA A 7 -12.00 -8.19 -15.85
C ALA A 7 -10.94 -7.70 -14.84
N SER A 8 -11.35 -6.77 -13.98
CA SER A 8 -10.56 -6.32 -12.85
C SER A 8 -10.44 -7.52 -11.92
N LEU A 9 -9.34 -8.25 -12.04
CA LEU A 9 -8.94 -9.22 -11.03
C LEU A 9 -8.89 -8.49 -9.68
N PRO A 10 -9.45 -9.07 -8.59
CA PRO A 10 -9.38 -8.44 -7.29
C PRO A 10 -7.90 -8.20 -6.91
N PRO A 11 -7.58 -7.06 -6.25
CA PRO A 11 -6.21 -6.77 -5.87
C PRO A 11 -5.67 -7.89 -5.00
N ALA A 12 -4.42 -8.25 -5.22
CA ALA A 12 -3.70 -9.34 -4.56
C ALA A 12 -3.92 -9.27 -3.02
N ASP A 13 -4.85 -10.09 -2.53
CA ASP A 13 -5.73 -9.71 -1.41
C ASP A 13 -5.05 -9.85 -0.04
N GLY A 14 -4.92 -8.71 0.66
CA GLY A 14 -4.92 -8.70 2.12
C GLY A 14 -3.76 -8.04 2.86
N PHE A 15 -2.65 -7.62 2.21
CA PHE A 15 -1.57 -6.95 2.97
C PHE A 15 -2.07 -5.66 3.62
N ALA A 16 -2.64 -4.73 2.85
CA ALA A 16 -3.18 -3.48 3.38
C ALA A 16 -4.25 -3.72 4.45
N ARG A 17 -5.11 -4.74 4.26
CA ARG A 17 -6.14 -5.12 5.23
C ARG A 17 -5.57 -5.71 6.53
N ARG A 18 -4.46 -6.45 6.47
CA ARG A 18 -3.76 -6.98 7.66
C ARG A 18 -2.88 -5.94 8.34
N HIS A 19 -2.38 -4.97 7.56
CA HIS A 19 -1.48 -3.92 8.02
C HIS A 19 -2.23 -2.75 8.66
N ILE A 20 -3.38 -2.36 8.07
CA ILE A 20 -4.25 -1.31 8.59
C ILE A 20 -5.19 -1.94 9.61
N GLY A 21 -4.97 -1.64 10.89
CA GLY A 21 -5.73 -2.24 11.98
C GLY A 21 -7.20 -1.79 12.04
N SER A 22 -7.52 -0.58 11.59
CA SER A 22 -8.88 -0.04 11.59
C SER A 22 -9.66 -0.47 10.36
N GLY A 23 -10.75 -1.19 10.58
CA GLY A 23 -11.69 -1.55 9.53
C GLY A 23 -12.61 -0.39 9.11
N PRO A 24 -13.49 -0.61 8.11
CA PRO A 24 -14.43 0.42 7.67
C PRO A 24 -15.39 0.92 8.76
N GLU A 25 -15.82 0.05 9.69
CA GLU A 25 -16.65 0.46 10.83
C GLU A 25 -15.88 1.35 11.80
N ASP A 26 -14.71 0.90 12.25
CA ASP A 26 -13.83 1.67 13.16
C ASP A 26 -13.52 3.06 12.57
N GLN A 27 -13.19 3.12 11.27
CA GLN A 27 -12.92 4.38 10.59
C GLN A 27 -14.13 5.30 10.58
N ARG A 28 -15.35 4.78 10.40
CA ARG A 28 -16.59 5.59 10.46
C ARG A 28 -16.82 6.14 11.86
N GLU A 29 -16.66 5.31 12.89
CA GLU A 29 -16.81 5.74 14.29
C GLU A 29 -15.80 6.84 14.65
N MET A 30 -14.54 6.64 14.28
CA MET A 30 -13.47 7.62 14.51
C MET A 30 -13.72 8.94 13.76
N LEU A 31 -14.15 8.88 12.49
CA LEU A 31 -14.48 10.07 11.71
C LEU A 31 -15.66 10.85 12.31
N ALA A 32 -16.69 10.14 12.79
CA ALA A 32 -17.82 10.76 13.47
C ALA A 32 -17.40 11.48 14.75
N ALA A 33 -16.52 10.87 15.56
CA ALA A 33 -15.98 11.49 16.76
C ALA A 33 -15.16 12.76 16.47
N LEU A 34 -14.51 12.81 15.30
CA LEU A 34 -13.76 13.97 14.81
C LEU A 34 -14.63 15.01 14.07
N GLY A 35 -15.92 14.71 13.85
CA GLY A 35 -16.82 15.56 13.05
C GLY A 35 -16.44 15.65 11.57
N GLN A 36 -15.72 14.66 11.04
CA GLN A 36 -15.27 14.62 9.65
C GLN A 36 -16.16 13.70 8.81
N PRO A 37 -16.59 14.12 7.60
CA PRO A 37 -17.48 13.31 6.77
C PRO A 37 -16.77 12.19 5.99
N SER A 38 -15.44 12.26 5.85
CA SER A 38 -14.63 11.26 5.16
C SER A 38 -13.14 11.36 5.54
N LEU A 39 -12.35 10.35 5.17
CA LEU A 39 -10.90 10.41 5.26
C LEU A 39 -10.31 11.53 4.39
N ASP A 40 -10.87 11.77 3.20
CA ASP A 40 -10.44 12.87 2.33
C ASP A 40 -10.66 14.21 3.01
N ALA A 41 -11.84 14.44 3.62
CA ALA A 41 -12.12 15.68 4.35
C ALA A 41 -11.19 15.88 5.55
N LEU A 42 -10.86 14.80 6.26
CA LEU A 42 -9.87 14.83 7.33
C LEU A 42 -8.47 15.23 6.80
N ILE A 43 -8.02 14.64 5.69
CA ILE A 43 -6.74 14.99 5.04
C ILE A 43 -6.76 16.46 4.59
N GLU A 44 -7.89 16.92 4.05
CA GLU A 44 -8.09 18.29 3.62
C GLU A 44 -7.91 19.30 4.77
N ALA A 45 -8.47 18.98 5.94
CA ALA A 45 -8.36 19.79 7.13
C ALA A 45 -6.97 19.74 7.78
N ALA A 46 -6.26 18.61 7.69
CA ALA A 46 -5.01 18.37 8.41
C ALA A 46 -3.74 18.83 7.67
N VAL A 47 -3.69 18.64 6.34
CA VAL A 47 -2.47 18.87 5.55
C VAL A 47 -2.67 20.11 4.68
N PRO A 48 -1.83 21.15 4.68
CA PRO A 48 -1.99 22.31 3.80
C PRO A 48 -1.93 21.94 2.31
N ALA A 49 -2.90 22.42 1.52
CA ALA A 49 -3.00 22.14 0.08
C ALA A 49 -1.71 22.41 -0.74
N PRO A 50 -0.93 23.49 -0.48
CA PRO A 50 0.27 23.78 -1.28
C PRO A 50 1.35 22.70 -1.24
N ILE A 51 1.37 21.87 -0.20
CA ILE A 51 2.39 20.83 -0.01
C ILE A 51 1.88 19.42 -0.32
N ARG A 52 0.62 19.27 -0.75
CA ARG A 52 0.08 17.95 -1.12
C ARG A 52 0.51 17.55 -2.52
N LEU A 53 0.68 16.24 -2.70
CA LEU A 53 0.88 15.65 -4.03
C LEU A 53 -0.37 15.86 -4.89
N ARG A 54 -0.16 16.32 -6.13
CA ARG A 54 -1.24 16.58 -7.11
C ARG A 54 -1.55 15.40 -8.01
N ALA A 55 -0.76 14.34 -7.91
CA ALA A 55 -0.93 13.11 -8.67
C ALA A 55 -0.68 11.92 -7.74
N PRO A 56 -1.29 10.75 -8.02
CA PRO A 56 -0.96 9.52 -7.33
C PRO A 56 0.53 9.19 -7.42
N LEU A 57 1.01 8.38 -6.47
CA LEU A 57 2.38 7.89 -6.52
C LEU A 57 2.60 7.03 -7.78
N ALA A 58 3.68 7.30 -8.50
CA ALA A 58 4.10 6.52 -9.66
C ALA A 58 4.80 5.23 -9.20
N LEU A 59 4.01 4.27 -8.71
CA LEU A 59 4.47 2.97 -8.22
C LEU A 59 3.96 1.82 -9.10
N PRO A 60 4.69 0.69 -9.18
CA PRO A 60 4.17 -0.53 -9.77
C PRO A 60 2.89 -1.00 -9.06
N ALA A 61 2.13 -1.87 -9.72
CA ALA A 61 0.98 -2.53 -9.09
C ALA A 61 1.42 -3.26 -7.81
N ALA A 62 0.57 -3.20 -6.79
CA ALA A 62 0.83 -3.88 -5.53
C ALA A 62 0.91 -5.40 -5.76
N LEU A 63 1.94 -6.02 -5.19
CA LEU A 63 2.09 -7.47 -5.12
C LEU A 63 1.33 -8.02 -3.90
N SER A 64 0.88 -9.27 -3.98
CA SER A 64 0.53 -10.02 -2.76
C SER A 64 1.77 -10.22 -1.89
N GLU A 65 1.57 -10.57 -0.62
CA GLU A 65 2.69 -10.93 0.26
C GLU A 65 3.51 -12.11 -0.29
N ALA A 66 2.86 -13.11 -0.88
CA ALA A 66 3.53 -14.27 -1.46
C ALA A 66 4.41 -13.87 -2.66
N GLU A 67 3.89 -13.04 -3.56
CA GLU A 67 4.63 -12.53 -4.72
C GLU A 67 5.77 -11.61 -4.28
N ALA A 68 5.55 -10.73 -3.30
CA ALA A 68 6.58 -9.87 -2.75
C ALA A 68 7.75 -10.68 -2.14
N LEU A 69 7.45 -11.75 -1.39
CA LEU A 69 8.47 -12.65 -0.86
C LEU A 69 9.20 -13.41 -1.96
N ALA A 70 8.50 -13.88 -2.98
CA ALA A 70 9.12 -14.56 -4.13
C ALA A 70 10.08 -13.63 -4.88
N GLU A 71 9.66 -12.39 -5.13
CA GLU A 71 10.48 -11.38 -5.79
C GLU A 71 11.70 -11.00 -4.94
N LEU A 72 11.52 -10.83 -3.63
CA LEU A 72 12.63 -10.56 -2.72
C LEU A 72 13.63 -11.71 -2.68
N ARG A 73 13.17 -12.97 -2.68
CA ARG A 73 14.04 -14.16 -2.77
C ARG A 73 14.82 -14.17 -4.07
N ARG A 74 14.18 -13.82 -5.20
CA ARG A 74 14.85 -13.70 -6.50
C ARG A 74 15.95 -12.65 -6.45
N ILE A 75 15.69 -11.48 -5.88
CA ILE A 75 16.68 -10.42 -5.71
C ILE A 75 17.83 -10.87 -4.81
N ALA A 76 17.51 -11.48 -3.66
CA ALA A 76 18.48 -11.93 -2.66
C ALA A 76 19.38 -13.08 -3.16
N SER A 77 18.89 -13.91 -4.08
CA SER A 77 19.67 -15.00 -4.69
C SER A 77 20.90 -14.53 -5.47
N ARG A 78 20.96 -13.23 -5.80
CA ARG A 78 22.11 -12.62 -6.46
C ARG A 78 23.25 -12.28 -5.48
N ASN A 79 22.99 -12.31 -4.18
CA ASN A 79 24.01 -12.09 -3.18
C ASN A 79 24.94 -13.31 -3.10
N GLN A 80 26.23 -13.07 -2.87
CA GLN A 80 27.19 -14.13 -2.65
C GLN A 80 27.46 -14.23 -1.15
N VAL A 81 27.27 -15.43 -0.58
CA VAL A 81 27.53 -15.69 0.83
C VAL A 81 28.97 -16.17 0.98
N TRP A 82 29.86 -15.29 1.44
CA TRP A 82 31.27 -15.59 1.66
C TRP A 82 31.54 -15.83 3.14
N ARG A 83 32.58 -16.60 3.43
CA ARG A 83 33.24 -16.56 4.74
C ARG A 83 34.08 -15.30 4.78
N SER A 84 33.56 -14.25 5.42
CA SER A 84 34.22 -12.95 5.51
C SER A 84 35.12 -12.89 6.74
N TYR A 85 36.43 -12.74 6.53
CA TYR A 85 37.44 -12.55 7.58
C TYR A 85 37.85 -11.09 7.72
N LEU A 86 36.92 -10.16 7.48
CA LEU A 86 37.22 -8.74 7.41
C LEU A 86 37.60 -8.12 8.77
N GLY A 87 37.23 -8.76 9.88
CA GLY A 87 37.76 -8.45 11.22
C GLY A 87 37.64 -6.98 11.62
N GLN A 88 36.50 -6.61 12.21
CA GLN A 88 36.24 -5.39 12.97
C GLN A 88 35.35 -5.75 14.16
#